data_AF-A0A1B7P6L1-F1
#
_entry.id   AF-A0A1B7P6L1-F1
#
_cell.length_a   1.000
_cell.length_b   1.000
_cell.length_c   1.000
_cell.angle_alpha   90.00
_cell.angle_beta   90.00
_cell.angle_gamma   90.00
#
_symmetry.space_group_name_H-M   'P 1'
#
loop_
_entity.id
_entity.type
_entity.pdbx_description
1 polymer ?
#
loop_
_entity_poly.entity_id
_entity_poly.type
_entity_poly.pdbx_seq_one_letter_code
_entity_poly.pdbx_strand_id
1 'polypeptide(L)'
;MSKSRTQQTISSREVSVHKTANDCWIVVDNQVWDVTDFLPEHPGGPSIILKYAGRDATKAYSDIHPPSLIKSSLHNDKLKGVLDRNTIDDEWLKEPPEQSAKHMPDNEKPPLTTLINAHDFEVVASKTATAKTWAFYSSASNDLITRNANKSFFDRTWLRPRVLRNVKEANTKTKILGCDVNLPLFVSPAAMVKLIHPDGELAIARACETRGIMQGISNSASYSMQNITAAGPRRITSSSCTSTRTVLNLPRISKNAPITRGYGLYSSQSTPHGPVSARRTKESAQMKA
;
A
#
# COMPACT_ATOMS: atom_id res chain seq x y z
N MET A 1 48.47 20.94 21.24
CA MET A 1 47.69 22.15 21.55
C MET A 1 46.60 22.29 20.50
N SER A 2 45.36 21.94 20.86
CA SER A 2 44.22 21.96 19.93
C SER A 2 43.77 23.41 19.72
N LYS A 3 43.73 23.89 18.48
CA LYS A 3 43.25 25.24 18.15
C LYS A 3 41.76 25.33 18.55
N SER A 4 41.44 26.18 19.51
CA SER A 4 40.06 26.55 19.84
C SER A 4 39.41 27.11 18.58
N ARG A 5 38.47 26.37 17.99
CA ARG A 5 37.71 26.78 16.82
C ARG A 5 36.74 27.86 17.29
N THR A 6 37.01 29.12 16.95
CA THR A 6 36.05 30.22 17.11
C THR A 6 34.73 29.77 16.48
N GLN A 7 33.69 29.58 17.29
CA GLN A 7 32.38 29.20 16.79
C GLN A 7 31.86 30.36 15.95
N GLN A 8 31.70 30.12 14.65
CA GLN A 8 31.17 31.10 13.72
C GLN A 8 29.70 31.36 14.07
N THR A 9 29.33 32.63 14.25
CA THR A 9 27.95 33.03 14.47
C THR A 9 27.24 33.14 13.11
N ILE A 10 26.05 32.56 12.99
CA ILE A 10 25.29 32.48 11.73
C ILE A 10 23.94 33.16 11.94
N SER A 11 23.53 34.02 11.00
CA SER A 11 22.25 34.73 11.10
C SER A 11 21.05 33.83 10.77
N SER A 12 19.88 34.11 11.34
CA SER A 12 18.61 33.46 11.01
C SER A 12 18.29 33.50 9.50
N ARG A 13 18.63 34.63 8.84
CA ARG A 13 18.44 34.84 7.41
C ARG A 13 19.30 33.92 6.58
N GLU A 14 20.56 33.72 6.99
CA GLU A 14 21.46 32.76 6.32
C GLU A 14 20.90 31.35 6.44
N VAL A 15 20.52 30.92 7.65
CA VAL A 15 19.91 29.59 7.86
C VAL A 15 18.68 29.41 6.96
N SER A 16 17.85 30.45 6.81
CA SER A 16 16.62 30.40 6.01
C SER A 16 16.81 30.14 4.52
N VAL A 17 18.02 30.34 3.98
CA VAL A 17 18.34 30.04 2.57
C VAL A 17 18.42 28.52 2.35
N HIS A 18 18.90 27.77 3.35
CA HIS A 18 19.15 26.32 3.30
C HIS A 18 17.89 25.52 3.63
N LYS A 19 16.86 25.63 2.78
CA LYS A 19 15.50 25.11 3.01
C LYS A 19 15.05 24.00 2.04
N THR A 20 15.97 23.31 1.39
CA THR A 20 15.65 22.33 0.34
C THR A 20 16.28 20.95 0.60
N ALA A 21 15.81 19.90 -0.08
CA ALA A 21 16.34 18.55 0.10
C ALA A 21 17.82 18.37 -0.29
N ASN A 22 18.34 19.26 -1.14
CA ASN A 22 19.74 19.22 -1.57
C ASN A 22 20.60 20.26 -0.85
N ASP A 23 20.00 21.05 0.05
CA ASP A 23 20.65 22.08 0.84
C ASP A 23 19.77 22.42 2.06
N CYS A 24 19.98 21.68 3.15
CA CYS A 24 19.09 21.66 4.32
C CYS A 24 19.86 21.90 5.60
N TRP A 25 19.66 23.07 6.21
CA TRP A 25 20.16 23.37 7.56
C TRP A 25 19.01 23.46 8.54
N ILE A 26 19.26 23.04 9.79
CA ILE A 26 18.31 23.17 10.90
C ILE A 26 19.02 23.73 12.13
N VAL A 27 18.24 24.38 13.01
CA VAL A 27 18.74 24.80 14.33
C VAL A 27 18.23 23.85 15.40
N VAL A 28 19.14 23.35 16.23
CA VAL A 28 18.83 22.55 17.43
C VAL A 28 19.68 23.08 18.57
N ASP A 29 19.05 23.49 19.67
CA ASP A 29 19.71 24.06 20.85
C ASP A 29 20.66 25.24 20.51
N ASN A 30 20.20 26.17 19.66
CA ASN A 30 20.96 27.28 19.09
C ASN A 30 22.18 26.90 18.23
N GLN A 31 22.36 25.63 17.90
CA GLN A 31 23.43 25.17 17.01
C GLN A 31 22.89 24.97 15.60
N VAL A 32 23.61 25.47 14.60
CA VAL A 32 23.24 25.34 13.19
C VAL A 32 23.91 24.09 12.61
N TRP A 33 23.10 23.15 12.16
CA TRP A 33 23.55 21.87 11.63
C TRP A 33 23.15 21.72 10.16
N ASP A 34 24.10 21.28 9.35
CA ASP A 34 23.86 20.86 7.97
C ASP A 34 23.51 19.37 7.95
N VAL A 35 22.24 19.09 7.65
CA VAL A 35 21.66 17.75 7.69
C VAL A 35 21.40 17.19 6.31
N THR A 36 21.86 17.87 5.25
CA THR A 36 21.60 17.53 3.85
C THR A 36 21.90 16.06 3.54
N ASP A 37 23.12 15.60 3.85
CA ASP A 37 23.56 14.23 3.57
C ASP A 37 22.88 13.20 4.49
N PHE A 38 22.36 13.63 5.65
CA PHE A 38 21.73 12.77 6.64
C PHE A 38 20.23 12.55 6.41
N LEU A 39 19.58 13.41 5.60
CA LEU A 39 18.16 13.28 5.26
C LEU A 39 17.73 11.85 4.86
N PRO A 40 18.43 11.13 3.95
CA PRO A 40 18.04 9.77 3.56
C PRO A 40 18.31 8.72 4.64
N GLU A 41 19.21 9.00 5.59
CA GLU A 41 19.60 8.07 6.67
C GLU A 41 18.73 8.20 7.92
N HIS A 42 17.94 9.28 8.00
CA HIS A 42 17.08 9.53 9.16
C HIS A 42 15.99 8.45 9.33
N PRO A 43 15.91 7.75 10.49
CA PRO A 43 14.95 6.67 10.71
C PRO A 43 13.48 7.08 10.59
N GLY A 44 13.15 8.34 10.88
CA GLY A 44 11.80 8.91 10.71
C GLY A 44 11.48 9.34 9.27
N GLY A 45 12.42 9.13 8.34
CA GLY A 45 12.36 9.59 6.96
C GLY A 45 12.78 11.06 6.79
N PRO A 46 13.14 11.48 5.56
CA PRO A 46 13.60 12.83 5.26
C PRO A 46 12.51 13.90 5.41
N SER A 47 11.25 13.52 5.18
CA SER A 47 10.10 14.45 5.14
C SER A 47 9.85 15.15 6.47
N ILE A 48 10.19 14.54 7.61
CA ILE A 48 9.99 15.15 8.93
C ILE A 48 11.02 16.25 9.21
N ILE A 49 12.27 16.07 8.79
CA ILE A 49 13.34 17.07 8.93
C ILE A 49 13.07 18.23 7.97
N LEU A 50 12.65 17.93 6.74
CA LEU A 50 12.36 18.95 5.73
C LEU A 50 11.27 19.95 6.13
N LYS A 51 10.38 19.61 7.07
CA LYS A 51 9.40 20.56 7.64
C LYS A 51 10.06 21.73 8.35
N TYR A 52 11.25 21.52 8.89
CA TYR A 52 12.03 22.50 9.65
C TYR A 52 13.26 23.00 8.89
N ALA A 53 13.38 22.68 7.59
CA ALA A 53 14.50 23.13 6.78
C ALA A 53 14.57 24.67 6.77
N GLY A 54 15.73 25.21 7.13
CA GLY A 54 15.99 26.63 7.30
C GLY A 54 15.41 27.27 8.57
N ARG A 55 14.98 26.47 9.56
CA ARG A 55 14.28 26.95 10.76
C ARG A 55 14.80 26.31 12.06
N ASP A 56 14.25 26.77 13.18
CA ASP A 56 14.43 26.15 14.50
C ASP A 56 13.60 24.87 14.62
N ALA A 57 14.29 23.75 14.85
CA ALA A 57 13.73 22.43 15.08
C ALA A 57 13.87 21.99 16.55
N THR A 58 14.39 22.83 17.44
CA THR A 58 14.76 22.46 18.83
C THR A 58 13.62 21.77 19.56
N LYS A 59 12.42 22.37 19.54
CA LYS A 59 11.22 21.80 20.21
C LYS A 59 10.87 20.42 19.65
N ALA A 60 10.66 20.34 18.33
CA ALA A 60 10.30 19.11 17.63
C ALA A 60 11.36 18.00 17.78
N TYR A 61 12.64 18.38 17.84
CA TYR A 61 13.74 17.47 18.11
C TYR A 61 13.67 16.95 19.55
N SER A 62 13.53 17.83 20.55
CA SER A 62 13.54 17.47 21.98
C SER A 62 12.37 16.59 22.42
N ASP A 63 11.23 16.67 21.73
CA ASP A 63 10.05 15.83 21.99
C ASP A 63 10.30 14.34 21.68
N ILE A 64 11.26 14.05 20.80
CA ILE A 64 11.50 12.70 20.25
C ILE A 64 12.93 12.21 20.57
N HIS A 65 13.89 13.13 20.70
CA HIS A 65 15.32 12.83 20.77
C HIS A 65 15.99 13.48 21.98
N PRO A 66 16.96 12.79 22.63
CA PRO A 66 17.77 13.41 23.65
C PRO A 66 18.73 14.46 23.04
N PRO A 67 19.06 15.54 23.76
CA PRO A 67 19.93 16.63 23.27
C PRO A 67 21.31 16.19 22.79
N SER A 68 21.84 15.09 23.34
CA SER A 68 23.17 14.57 23.00
C SER A 68 23.23 13.86 21.64
N LEU A 69 22.10 13.36 21.12
CA LEU A 69 22.08 12.44 19.99
C LEU A 69 22.56 13.10 18.69
N ILE A 70 22.24 14.37 18.46
CA ILE A 70 22.65 15.08 17.24
C ILE A 70 24.19 15.17 17.10
N LYS A 71 24.90 15.33 18.23
CA LYS A 71 26.37 15.41 18.26
C LYS A 71 27.06 14.07 18.07
N SER A 72 26.37 12.96 18.39
CA SER A 72 26.89 11.62 18.16
C SER A 72 26.53 11.06 16.79
N SER A 73 25.37 11.46 16.25
CA SER A 73 24.85 10.95 14.97
C SER A 73 25.38 11.72 13.77
N LEU A 74 25.62 13.03 13.91
CA LEU A 74 26.22 13.85 12.86
C LEU A 74 27.70 14.06 13.13
N HIS A 75 28.45 14.08 12.04
CA HIS A 75 29.88 14.29 12.07
C HIS A 75 30.19 15.78 12.40
N ASN A 76 31.27 16.05 13.15
CA ASN A 76 31.55 17.40 13.69
C ASN A 76 31.77 18.50 12.62
N ASP A 77 32.05 18.12 11.39
CA ASP A 77 32.13 19.00 10.21
C ASP A 77 30.77 19.50 9.73
N LYS A 78 29.67 18.86 10.15
CA LYS A 78 28.29 19.30 9.87
C LYS A 78 27.79 20.41 10.78
N LEU A 79 28.45 20.64 11.91
CA LEU A 79 28.18 21.79 12.76
C LEU A 79 28.75 23.06 12.09
N LYS A 80 27.87 23.91 11.57
CA LYS A 80 28.26 25.15 10.89
C LYS A 80 28.60 26.27 11.89
N GLY A 81 27.88 26.32 13.01
CA GLY A 81 28.06 27.41 13.96
C GLY A 81 26.96 27.51 15.01
N VAL A 82 26.88 28.69 15.63
CA VAL A 82 25.85 29.05 16.61
C VAL A 82 24.95 30.12 16.00
N LEU A 83 23.64 30.00 16.21
CA LEU A 83 22.67 30.98 15.71
C LEU A 83 22.86 32.33 16.41
N ASP A 84 22.96 33.41 15.64
CA ASP A 84 22.93 34.78 16.15
C ASP A 84 21.49 35.15 16.51
N ARG A 85 21.19 35.11 17.80
CA ARG A 85 19.85 35.42 18.33
C ARG A 85 19.40 36.85 18.05
N ASN A 86 20.33 37.79 17.84
CA ASN A 86 19.98 39.19 17.53
C ASN A 86 19.44 39.36 16.11
N THR A 87 19.56 38.34 15.26
CA THR A 87 19.09 38.37 13.88
C THR A 87 17.72 37.72 13.70
N ILE A 88 17.15 37.14 14.76
CA ILE A 88 15.83 36.50 14.71
C ILE A 88 14.75 37.59 14.51
N ASP A 89 13.96 37.44 13.46
CA ASP A 89 12.80 38.29 13.19
C ASP A 89 11.48 37.54 13.41
N ASP A 90 10.39 38.31 13.49
CA ASP A 90 9.03 37.78 13.72
C ASP A 90 8.58 36.82 12.60
N GLU A 91 9.17 36.91 11.41
CA GLU A 91 8.87 36.01 10.30
C GLU A 91 9.51 34.63 10.50
N TRP A 92 10.74 34.61 11.02
CA TRP A 92 11.47 33.38 11.33
C TRP A 92 10.85 32.60 12.50
N LEU A 93 10.29 33.32 13.49
CA LEU A 93 9.61 32.73 14.66
C LEU A 93 8.26 32.09 14.33
N LYS A 94 7.64 32.42 13.19
CA LYS A 94 6.39 31.77 12.78
C LYS A 94 6.65 30.27 12.60
N GLU A 95 5.83 29.44 13.23
CA GLU A 95 5.86 28.01 12.99
C GLU A 95 5.72 27.75 11.47
N PRO A 96 6.45 26.76 10.92
CA PRO A 96 6.27 26.41 9.52
C PRO A 96 4.77 26.18 9.27
N PRO A 97 4.21 26.66 8.15
CA PRO A 97 2.80 26.47 7.86
C PRO A 97 2.52 24.99 8.04
N GLU A 98 1.60 24.66 8.95
CA GLU A 98 1.15 23.29 9.09
C GLU A 98 0.77 22.86 7.67
N GLN A 99 1.57 21.98 7.08
CA GLN A 99 0.99 20.98 6.22
C GLN A 99 0.16 20.14 7.17
N SER A 100 -1.00 20.69 7.57
CA SER A 100 -2.15 19.91 8.00
C SER A 100 -2.13 18.74 7.05
N ALA A 101 -1.94 17.54 7.60
CA ALA A 101 -2.02 16.33 6.81
C ALA A 101 -3.27 16.51 5.97
N LYS A 102 -3.11 16.81 4.66
CA LYS A 102 -4.20 17.34 3.83
C LYS A 102 -5.36 16.43 4.14
N HIS A 103 -6.40 16.95 4.79
CA HIS A 103 -7.51 16.11 5.17
C HIS A 103 -8.15 15.74 3.84
N MET A 104 -7.75 14.59 3.30
CA MET A 104 -8.25 14.14 2.01
C MET A 104 -9.75 14.00 2.21
N PRO A 105 -10.57 14.60 1.34
CA PRO A 105 -12.01 14.43 1.44
C PRO A 105 -12.34 12.94 1.48
N ASP A 106 -13.32 12.52 2.28
CA ASP A 106 -13.61 11.11 2.57
C ASP A 106 -13.80 10.23 1.30
N ASN A 107 -14.10 10.84 0.16
CA ASN A 107 -14.32 10.18 -1.13
C ASN A 107 -13.07 10.05 -2.02
N GLU A 108 -11.92 10.58 -1.61
CA GLU A 108 -10.69 10.50 -2.41
C GLU A 108 -9.81 9.30 -1.99
N LYS A 109 -9.26 8.60 -2.99
CA LYS A 109 -8.40 7.45 -2.74
C LYS A 109 -7.00 7.95 -2.36
N PRO A 110 -6.44 7.54 -1.20
CA PRO A 110 -5.10 7.95 -0.81
C PRO A 110 -4.05 7.38 -1.77
N PRO A 111 -2.82 7.96 -1.80
CA PRO A 111 -1.74 7.45 -2.62
C PRO A 111 -1.47 5.97 -2.31
N LEU A 112 -1.25 5.14 -3.34
CA LEU A 112 -1.08 3.68 -3.18
C LEU A 112 0.05 3.31 -2.21
N THR A 113 1.11 4.12 -2.13
CA THR A 113 2.25 3.93 -1.23
C THR A 113 1.89 4.04 0.25
N THR A 114 0.73 4.60 0.59
CA THR A 114 0.23 4.72 1.96
C THR A 114 -0.53 3.47 2.44
N LEU A 115 -0.87 2.55 1.53
CA LEU A 115 -1.59 1.32 1.84
C LEU A 115 -0.59 0.21 2.15
N ILE A 116 -0.58 -0.25 3.40
CA ILE A 116 0.43 -1.17 3.94
C ILE A 116 -0.05 -2.62 3.81
N ASN A 117 -1.35 -2.85 4.01
CA ASN A 117 -1.92 -4.20 4.05
C ASN A 117 -3.31 -4.27 3.39
N ALA A 118 -3.86 -5.49 3.27
CA ALA A 118 -5.15 -5.74 2.62
C ALA A 118 -6.35 -5.05 3.32
N HIS A 119 -6.30 -4.84 4.64
CA HIS A 119 -7.36 -4.15 5.38
C HIS A 119 -7.41 -2.66 5.06
N ASP A 120 -6.28 -2.04 4.71
CA ASP A 120 -6.27 -0.62 4.34
C ASP A 120 -7.07 -0.41 3.05
N PHE A 121 -6.98 -1.34 2.09
CA PHE A 121 -7.83 -1.34 0.90
C PHE A 121 -9.32 -1.50 1.24
N GLU A 122 -9.66 -2.35 2.22
CA GLU A 122 -11.03 -2.52 2.70
C GLU A 122 -11.57 -1.22 3.32
N VAL A 123 -10.78 -0.54 4.16
CA VAL A 123 -11.14 0.74 4.76
C VAL A 123 -11.33 1.83 3.70
N VAL A 124 -10.40 1.96 2.74
CA VAL A 124 -10.53 2.94 1.65
C VAL A 124 -11.75 2.64 0.79
N ALA A 125 -12.00 1.38 0.46
CA ALA A 125 -13.19 0.98 -0.29
C ALA A 125 -14.48 1.30 0.48
N SER A 126 -14.50 1.18 1.80
CA SER A 126 -15.67 1.49 2.63
C SER A 126 -16.08 2.96 2.60
N LYS A 127 -15.12 3.86 2.34
CA LYS A 127 -15.35 5.31 2.29
C LYS A 127 -15.62 5.81 0.87
N THR A 128 -14.93 5.22 -0.12
CA THR A 128 -14.92 5.73 -1.49
C THR A 128 -15.91 5.04 -2.44
N ALA A 129 -16.37 3.82 -2.12
CA ALA A 129 -17.37 3.13 -2.92
C ALA A 129 -18.77 3.67 -2.62
N THR A 130 -19.68 3.60 -3.60
CA THR A 130 -21.10 3.92 -3.35
C THR A 130 -21.66 2.98 -2.28
N ALA A 131 -22.63 3.46 -1.48
CA ALA A 131 -23.24 2.65 -0.41
C ALA A 131 -23.78 1.30 -0.91
N LYS A 132 -24.39 1.31 -2.11
CA LYS A 132 -24.88 0.09 -2.79
C LYS A 132 -23.75 -0.86 -3.16
N THR A 133 -22.70 -0.35 -3.80
CA THR A 133 -21.51 -1.15 -4.17
C THR A 133 -20.85 -1.73 -2.91
N TRP A 134 -20.65 -0.91 -1.88
CA TRP A 134 -20.04 -1.34 -0.63
C TRP A 134 -20.87 -2.42 0.07
N ALA A 135 -22.20 -2.26 0.11
CA ALA A 135 -23.09 -3.27 0.67
C ALA A 135 -23.02 -4.59 -0.10
N PHE A 136 -22.88 -4.56 -1.42
CA PHE A 136 -22.73 -5.78 -2.23
C PHE A 136 -21.43 -6.54 -1.91
N TYR A 137 -20.30 -5.85 -1.78
CA TYR A 137 -18.98 -6.48 -1.56
C TYR A 137 -18.67 -6.81 -0.09
N SER A 138 -19.09 -5.96 0.86
CA SER A 138 -18.78 -6.15 2.29
C SER A 138 -19.75 -7.10 2.99
N SER A 139 -20.87 -7.45 2.36
CA SER A 139 -21.89 -8.33 2.94
C SER A 139 -21.62 -9.82 2.70
N ALA A 140 -22.33 -10.63 3.48
CA ALA A 140 -22.42 -12.08 3.36
C ALA A 140 -23.83 -12.50 3.81
N SER A 141 -24.09 -13.80 3.89
CA SER A 141 -25.40 -14.31 4.30
C SER A 141 -25.75 -13.91 5.73
N ASN A 142 -26.99 -13.45 5.93
CA ASN A 142 -27.59 -13.15 7.23
C ASN A 142 -26.68 -12.28 8.13
N ASP A 143 -26.24 -12.83 9.26
CA ASP A 143 -25.58 -12.09 10.34
C ASP A 143 -24.05 -12.07 10.20
N LEU A 144 -23.53 -12.47 9.02
CA LEU A 144 -22.09 -12.50 8.71
C LEU A 144 -21.27 -13.46 9.61
N ILE A 145 -21.92 -14.34 10.37
CA ILE A 145 -21.27 -15.25 11.34
C ILE A 145 -20.18 -16.09 10.65
N THR A 146 -20.52 -16.81 9.58
CA THR A 146 -19.54 -17.64 8.86
C THR A 146 -18.42 -16.83 8.23
N ARG A 147 -18.72 -15.62 7.71
CA ARG A 147 -17.70 -14.72 7.16
C ARG A 147 -16.68 -14.34 8.23
N ASN A 148 -17.15 -13.96 9.42
CA ASN A 148 -16.30 -13.58 10.54
C ASN A 148 -15.54 -14.79 11.10
N ALA A 149 -16.18 -15.96 11.17
CA ALA A 149 -15.55 -17.21 11.58
C ALA A 149 -14.36 -17.55 10.67
N ASN A 150 -14.54 -17.51 9.34
CA ASN A 150 -13.48 -17.75 8.36
C ASN A 150 -12.24 -16.87 8.59
N LYS A 151 -12.44 -15.59 8.95
CA LYS A 151 -11.34 -14.68 9.31
C LYS A 151 -10.67 -15.13 10.61
N SER A 152 -11.45 -15.35 11.66
CA SER A 152 -10.93 -15.71 13.00
C SER A 152 -10.19 -17.06 13.06
N PHE A 153 -10.43 -17.96 12.09
CA PHE A 153 -9.73 -19.25 12.03
C PHE A 153 -8.21 -19.10 11.84
N PHE A 154 -7.77 -18.04 11.15
CA PHE A 154 -6.34 -17.79 10.96
C PHE A 154 -5.68 -17.32 12.28
N ASP A 155 -6.36 -16.50 13.07
CA ASP A 155 -5.85 -16.01 14.37
C ASP A 155 -5.65 -17.14 15.38
N ARG A 156 -6.40 -18.23 15.22
CA ARG A 156 -6.30 -19.44 16.04
C ARG A 156 -5.16 -20.37 15.65
N THR A 157 -4.46 -20.08 14.55
CA THR A 157 -3.40 -20.94 14.02
C THR A 157 -2.04 -20.26 14.19
N TRP A 158 -1.18 -20.84 15.04
CA TRP A 158 0.14 -20.27 15.31
C TRP A 158 1.20 -20.95 14.45
N LEU A 159 2.16 -20.16 13.96
CA LEU A 159 3.32 -20.70 13.27
C LEU A 159 4.39 -21.10 14.28
N ARG A 160 5.00 -22.27 14.08
CA ARG A 160 6.20 -22.69 14.80
C ARG A 160 7.42 -22.47 13.89
N PRO A 161 8.05 -21.28 13.89
CA PRO A 161 9.18 -21.00 13.03
C PRO A 161 10.36 -21.90 13.39
N ARG A 162 11.12 -22.34 12.38
CA ARG A 162 12.34 -23.10 12.57
C ARG A 162 13.52 -22.13 12.59
N VAL A 163 14.22 -22.07 13.73
CA VAL A 163 15.41 -21.22 13.90
C VAL A 163 16.66 -21.86 13.28
N LEU A 164 17.71 -21.05 13.09
CA LEU A 164 19.00 -21.47 12.53
C LEU A 164 18.89 -22.14 11.15
N ARG A 165 17.96 -21.66 10.32
CA ARG A 165 17.83 -22.06 8.91
C ARG A 165 18.36 -20.94 8.02
N ASN A 166 19.15 -21.31 7.01
CA ASN A 166 19.56 -20.35 5.99
C ASN A 166 18.34 -19.99 5.13
N VAL A 167 17.84 -18.78 5.34
CA VAL A 167 16.68 -18.20 4.63
C VAL A 167 17.10 -16.97 3.81
N LYS A 168 18.38 -16.88 3.42
CA LYS A 168 18.89 -15.80 2.55
C LYS A 168 18.06 -15.69 1.26
N GLU A 169 17.61 -16.82 0.73
CA GLU A 169 16.74 -16.90 -0.43
C GLU A 169 15.47 -17.68 -0.06
N ALA A 170 14.32 -17.18 -0.52
CA ALA A 170 13.03 -17.84 -0.37
C ALA A 170 12.32 -17.86 -1.72
N ASN A 171 11.70 -18.98 -2.06
CA ASN A 171 10.98 -19.16 -3.31
C ASN A 171 9.52 -19.52 -3.03
N THR A 172 8.60 -18.71 -3.56
CA THR A 172 7.15 -18.88 -3.42
C THR A 172 6.48 -19.51 -4.64
N LYS A 173 7.26 -19.83 -5.69
CA LYS A 173 6.75 -20.46 -6.91
C LYS A 173 6.20 -21.84 -6.59
N THR A 174 5.07 -22.18 -7.18
CA THR A 174 4.45 -23.49 -7.04
C THR A 174 3.60 -23.81 -8.26
N LYS A 175 2.98 -24.99 -8.27
CA LYS A 175 1.96 -25.36 -9.25
C LYS A 175 0.59 -25.43 -8.59
N ILE A 176 -0.42 -24.88 -9.26
CA ILE A 176 -1.82 -25.06 -8.87
C ILE A 176 -2.55 -25.58 -10.11
N LEU A 177 -3.22 -26.73 -9.97
CA LEU A 177 -3.90 -27.42 -11.09
C LEU A 177 -2.94 -27.66 -12.28
N GLY A 178 -1.68 -28.00 -11.99
CA GLY A 178 -0.63 -28.23 -12.98
C GLY A 178 0.02 -26.97 -13.57
N CYS A 179 -0.54 -25.79 -13.33
CA CYS A 179 -0.07 -24.52 -13.88
C CYS A 179 0.97 -23.87 -12.97
N ASP A 180 2.07 -23.39 -13.55
CA ASP A 180 3.09 -22.65 -12.81
C ASP A 180 2.59 -21.27 -12.37
N VAL A 181 2.77 -20.96 -11.08
CA VAL A 181 2.46 -19.66 -10.48
C VAL A 181 3.61 -19.15 -9.63
N ASN A 182 3.77 -17.83 -9.55
CA ASN A 182 4.83 -17.20 -8.75
C ASN A 182 4.52 -17.11 -7.26
N LEU A 183 3.25 -17.21 -6.89
CA LEU A 183 2.77 -17.18 -5.52
C LEU A 183 1.75 -18.31 -5.32
N PRO A 184 1.66 -18.91 -4.12
CA PRO A 184 0.70 -19.96 -3.80
C PRO A 184 -0.70 -19.37 -3.53
N LEU A 185 -1.13 -18.40 -4.34
CA LEU A 185 -2.37 -17.66 -4.23
C LEU A 185 -2.96 -17.42 -5.62
N PHE A 186 -4.28 -17.25 -5.68
CA PHE A 186 -5.00 -16.85 -6.89
C PHE A 186 -6.12 -15.88 -6.52
N VAL A 187 -6.56 -15.07 -7.48
CA VAL A 187 -7.71 -14.20 -7.30
C VAL A 187 -8.98 -15.02 -7.46
N SER A 188 -9.79 -15.12 -6.42
CA SER A 188 -11.08 -15.83 -6.46
C SER A 188 -12.07 -15.13 -7.41
N PRO A 189 -12.95 -15.89 -8.11
CA PRO A 189 -13.99 -15.29 -8.94
C PRO A 189 -14.85 -14.29 -8.16
N ALA A 190 -14.90 -13.05 -8.63
CA ALA A 190 -15.79 -11.99 -8.15
C ALA A 190 -16.66 -11.49 -9.31
N ALA A 191 -17.95 -11.27 -9.04
CA ALA A 191 -18.90 -10.75 -10.02
C ALA A 191 -18.96 -9.21 -9.96
N MET A 192 -19.31 -8.58 -11.09
CA MET A 192 -19.62 -7.15 -11.17
C MET A 192 -18.51 -6.19 -10.69
N VAL A 193 -17.25 -6.43 -11.07
CA VAL A 193 -16.10 -5.63 -10.61
C VAL A 193 -16.16 -4.17 -11.09
N LYS A 194 -16.88 -3.89 -12.19
CA LYS A 194 -17.12 -2.52 -12.67
C LYS A 194 -17.81 -1.61 -11.66
N LEU A 195 -18.49 -2.17 -10.65
CA LEU A 195 -19.09 -1.39 -9.58
C LEU A 195 -18.06 -0.62 -8.73
N ILE A 196 -16.80 -1.09 -8.69
CA ILE A 196 -15.69 -0.49 -7.91
C ILE A 196 -14.74 0.32 -8.80
N HIS A 197 -14.48 -0.14 -10.02
CA HIS A 197 -13.53 0.50 -10.93
C HIS A 197 -13.95 0.32 -12.38
N PRO A 198 -13.89 1.36 -13.25
CA PRO A 198 -14.34 1.28 -14.64
C PRO A 198 -13.71 0.13 -15.44
N ASP A 199 -12.42 -0.14 -15.23
CA ASP A 199 -11.71 -1.25 -15.90
C ASP A 199 -12.13 -2.64 -15.43
N GLY A 200 -12.83 -2.76 -14.29
CA GLY A 200 -13.36 -4.01 -13.76
C GLY A 200 -12.36 -5.17 -13.73
N GLU A 201 -12.80 -6.32 -14.24
CA GLU A 201 -12.03 -7.55 -14.30
C GLU A 201 -10.79 -7.47 -15.21
N LEU A 202 -10.74 -6.51 -16.15
CA LEU A 202 -9.59 -6.32 -17.05
C LEU A 202 -8.36 -5.81 -16.29
N ALA A 203 -8.55 -4.98 -15.27
CA ALA A 203 -7.45 -4.54 -14.40
C ALA A 203 -6.90 -5.70 -13.56
N ILE A 204 -7.77 -6.58 -13.07
CA ILE A 204 -7.38 -7.78 -12.35
C ILE A 204 -6.56 -8.72 -13.25
N ALA A 205 -7.00 -8.92 -14.50
CA ALA A 205 -6.28 -9.75 -15.47
C ALA A 205 -4.87 -9.24 -15.73
N ARG A 206 -4.72 -7.94 -15.99
CA ARG A 206 -3.41 -7.28 -16.18
C ARG A 206 -2.51 -7.45 -14.96
N ALA A 207 -3.04 -7.26 -13.75
CA ALA A 207 -2.28 -7.42 -12.51
C ALA A 207 -1.84 -8.88 -12.30
N CYS A 208 -2.75 -9.83 -12.52
CA CYS A 208 -2.50 -11.26 -12.35
C CYS A 208 -1.40 -11.76 -13.30
N GLU A 209 -1.47 -11.39 -14.57
CA GLU A 209 -0.45 -11.78 -15.55
C GLU A 209 0.91 -11.14 -15.26
N THR A 210 0.93 -9.85 -14.87
CA THR A 210 2.17 -9.17 -14.50
C THR A 210 2.85 -9.83 -13.31
N ARG A 211 2.08 -10.29 -12.32
CA ARG A 211 2.59 -10.95 -11.11
C ARG A 211 2.78 -12.46 -11.27
N GLY A 212 2.27 -13.06 -12.35
CA GLY A 212 2.30 -14.50 -12.58
C GLY A 212 1.45 -15.29 -11.58
N ILE A 213 0.26 -14.78 -11.25
CA ILE A 213 -0.76 -15.45 -10.44
C ILE A 213 -2.00 -15.71 -11.29
N MET A 214 -2.85 -16.65 -10.88
CA MET A 214 -4.08 -16.95 -11.62
C MET A 214 -5.25 -16.07 -11.20
N GLN A 215 -6.17 -15.85 -12.15
CA GLN A 215 -7.45 -15.19 -11.92
C GLN A 215 -8.60 -16.17 -12.18
N GLY A 216 -9.45 -16.37 -11.18
CA GLY A 216 -10.77 -16.95 -11.37
C GLY A 216 -11.72 -15.92 -11.98
N ILE A 217 -12.47 -16.31 -13.01
CA ILE A 217 -13.41 -15.42 -13.70
C ILE A 217 -14.83 -15.88 -13.40
N SER A 218 -15.65 -14.96 -12.88
CA SER A 218 -17.05 -15.23 -12.59
C SER A 218 -17.89 -15.28 -13.87
N ASN A 219 -18.90 -16.15 -13.90
CA ASN A 219 -19.91 -16.14 -14.96
C ASN A 219 -20.80 -14.90 -14.95
N SER A 220 -20.75 -14.13 -13.86
CA SER A 220 -21.42 -12.83 -13.73
C SER A 220 -20.41 -11.68 -13.71
N ALA A 221 -19.27 -11.85 -14.38
CA ALA A 221 -18.31 -10.77 -14.61
C ALA A 221 -18.91 -9.65 -15.46
N SER A 222 -18.41 -8.43 -15.31
CA SER A 222 -18.86 -7.28 -16.11
C SER A 222 -18.36 -7.28 -17.55
N TYR A 223 -17.26 -7.98 -17.82
CA TYR A 223 -16.70 -8.15 -19.16
C TYR A 223 -16.83 -9.60 -19.64
N SER A 224 -16.86 -9.78 -20.96
CA SER A 224 -16.83 -11.12 -21.55
C SER A 224 -15.52 -11.84 -21.22
N MET A 225 -15.59 -13.17 -21.18
CA MET A 225 -14.41 -14.02 -20.99
C MET A 225 -13.28 -13.69 -21.98
N GLN A 226 -13.64 -13.43 -23.24
CA GLN A 226 -12.70 -13.09 -24.29
C GLN A 226 -11.97 -11.77 -23.98
N ASN A 227 -12.70 -10.75 -23.54
CA ASN A 227 -12.10 -9.46 -23.22
C ASN A 227 -11.17 -9.56 -22.01
N ILE A 228 -11.57 -10.31 -20.98
CA ILE A 228 -10.76 -10.49 -19.77
C ILE A 228 -9.47 -11.26 -20.09
N THR A 229 -9.58 -12.36 -20.83
CA THR A 229 -8.41 -13.15 -21.22
C THR A 229 -7.47 -12.40 -22.16
N ALA A 230 -8.00 -11.51 -23.01
CA ALA A 230 -7.20 -10.68 -23.92
C ALA A 230 -6.53 -9.47 -23.27
N ALA A 231 -6.98 -9.04 -22.08
CA ALA A 231 -6.54 -7.78 -21.47
C ALA A 231 -5.11 -7.81 -20.90
N GLY A 232 -4.59 -8.98 -20.56
CA GLY A 232 -3.27 -9.09 -19.96
C GLY A 232 -2.11 -9.14 -20.99
N PRO A 233 -0.89 -8.70 -20.60
CA PRO A 233 0.27 -8.66 -21.48
C PRO A 233 0.84 -10.07 -21.74
N ARG A 234 0.60 -10.63 -22.93
CA ARG A 234 1.04 -11.98 -23.35
C ARG A 234 2.46 -12.32 -22.87
N ARG A 235 2.58 -13.11 -21.80
CA ARG A 235 3.89 -13.69 -21.43
C ARG A 235 4.27 -14.77 -22.44
N ILE A 236 5.19 -14.43 -23.34
CA ILE A 236 5.90 -15.38 -24.21
C ILE A 236 6.95 -16.09 -23.33
N THR A 237 6.64 -17.27 -22.80
CA THR A 237 7.64 -18.16 -22.19
C THR A 237 7.58 -19.53 -22.85
N SER A 238 8.73 -19.99 -23.34
CA SER A 238 8.97 -21.22 -24.08
C SER A 238 8.93 -22.45 -23.18
N SER A 239 7.75 -22.87 -22.72
CA SER A 239 7.54 -24.17 -22.06
C SER A 239 6.04 -24.43 -21.88
N SER A 240 5.38 -25.05 -22.87
CA SER A 240 4.06 -25.74 -22.88
C SER A 240 2.87 -25.25 -22.02
N CYS A 241 2.99 -24.12 -21.34
CA CYS A 241 2.09 -23.55 -20.36
C CYS A 241 2.00 -22.05 -20.66
N THR A 242 1.59 -21.71 -21.88
CA THR A 242 1.54 -20.34 -22.41
C THR A 242 0.34 -19.55 -21.86
N SER A 243 -0.05 -19.78 -20.61
CA SER A 243 -1.17 -19.06 -20.03
C SER A 243 -1.21 -19.19 -18.51
N THR A 244 -0.95 -18.08 -17.82
CA THR A 244 -1.59 -17.75 -16.54
C THR A 244 -3.12 -17.58 -16.68
N ARG A 245 -3.76 -18.30 -17.60
CA ARG A 245 -5.20 -18.27 -17.91
C ARG A 245 -5.88 -19.53 -17.38
N THR A 246 -5.79 -19.77 -16.08
CA THR A 246 -6.67 -20.74 -15.44
C THR A 246 -7.94 -20.03 -15.02
N VAL A 247 -8.89 -19.98 -15.94
CA VAL A 247 -10.25 -19.57 -15.63
C VAL A 247 -10.96 -20.71 -14.93
N LEU A 248 -11.15 -20.56 -13.63
CA LEU A 248 -12.11 -21.37 -12.89
C LEU A 248 -13.53 -20.95 -13.27
N ASN A 249 -14.06 -21.58 -14.34
CA ASN A 249 -15.44 -21.41 -14.75
C ASN A 249 -16.35 -22.17 -13.76
N LEU A 250 -17.33 -21.47 -13.17
CA LEU A 250 -18.36 -21.98 -12.26
C LEU A 250 -19.67 -22.30 -12.99
N PRO A 251 -19.81 -23.45 -13.68
CA PRO A 251 -21.05 -23.75 -14.40
C PRO A 251 -22.24 -23.81 -13.45
N ARG A 252 -23.31 -23.10 -13.81
CA ARG A 252 -24.66 -23.46 -13.38
C ARG A 252 -24.97 -24.78 -14.09
N ILE A 253 -25.50 -25.78 -13.36
CA ILE A 253 -25.94 -27.06 -13.96
C ILE A 253 -26.96 -26.72 -15.06
N SER A 254 -26.50 -26.69 -16.30
CA SER A 254 -27.30 -26.50 -17.51
C SER A 254 -26.80 -27.51 -18.51
N LYS A 255 -27.74 -28.28 -19.07
CA LYS A 255 -27.47 -29.43 -19.95
C LYS A 255 -26.75 -29.08 -21.26
N ASN A 256 -26.47 -27.79 -21.53
CA ASN A 256 -25.85 -27.28 -22.75
C ASN A 256 -24.68 -26.31 -22.48
N ALA A 257 -23.68 -26.70 -21.67
CA ALA A 257 -22.47 -25.87 -21.51
C ALA A 257 -21.57 -25.98 -22.76
N PRO A 258 -21.27 -24.88 -23.49
CA PRO A 258 -20.35 -24.93 -24.61
C PRO A 258 -18.93 -25.26 -24.11
N ILE A 259 -18.23 -26.08 -24.90
CA ILE A 259 -16.90 -26.61 -24.62
C ILE A 259 -15.91 -25.44 -24.51
N THR A 260 -15.42 -25.19 -23.30
CA THR A 260 -14.55 -24.04 -22.95
C THR A 260 -13.06 -24.27 -23.25
N ARG A 261 -12.69 -25.39 -23.89
CA ARG A 261 -11.30 -25.72 -24.26
C ARG A 261 -10.65 -24.74 -25.24
N GLY A 262 -11.43 -23.98 -26.02
CA GLY A 262 -10.90 -23.07 -27.05
C GLY A 262 -10.19 -21.82 -26.53
N TYR A 263 -10.25 -21.53 -25.22
CA TYR A 263 -9.71 -20.29 -24.63
C TYR A 263 -8.47 -20.49 -23.75
N GLY A 264 -7.86 -21.68 -23.77
CA GLY A 264 -6.66 -21.99 -22.98
C GLY A 264 -6.94 -22.20 -21.49
N LEU A 265 -8.14 -22.67 -21.14
CA LEU A 265 -8.56 -22.89 -19.74
C LEU A 265 -8.10 -24.27 -19.25
N TYR A 266 -7.46 -24.30 -18.08
CA TYR A 266 -6.90 -25.53 -17.51
C TYR A 266 -7.86 -26.29 -16.56
N SER A 267 -8.89 -25.65 -15.99
CA SER A 267 -9.84 -26.30 -15.08
C SER A 267 -11.16 -25.53 -14.94
N SER A 268 -12.30 -26.22 -14.95
CA SER A 268 -13.59 -25.70 -14.47
C SER A 268 -13.85 -26.20 -13.04
N GLN A 269 -14.45 -25.37 -12.19
CA GLN A 269 -14.89 -25.76 -10.84
C GLN A 269 -16.37 -25.45 -10.75
N SER A 270 -17.28 -26.35 -10.38
CA SER A 270 -18.67 -25.96 -10.12
C SER A 270 -18.82 -25.45 -8.69
N THR A 271 -19.64 -24.42 -8.45
CA THR A 271 -20.10 -24.05 -7.10
C THR A 271 -21.41 -24.76 -6.81
N PRO A 272 -21.42 -25.88 -6.07
CA PRO A 272 -22.67 -26.54 -5.66
C PRO A 272 -23.42 -25.75 -4.56
N HIS A 273 -22.75 -24.80 -3.90
CA HIS A 273 -23.32 -23.98 -2.83
C HIS A 273 -24.12 -22.80 -3.39
N GLY A 274 -25.41 -22.99 -3.67
CA GLY A 274 -26.35 -21.90 -3.96
C GLY A 274 -27.43 -22.19 -4.99
N PRO A 275 -28.35 -23.15 -4.76
CA PRO A 275 -29.53 -23.29 -5.63
C PRO A 275 -30.46 -22.05 -5.54
N VAL A 276 -30.38 -21.30 -4.43
CA VAL A 276 -31.15 -20.08 -4.15
C VAL A 276 -30.17 -18.99 -3.69
N SER A 277 -30.39 -17.74 -4.12
CA SER A 277 -29.57 -16.61 -3.67
C SER A 277 -29.71 -16.44 -2.15
N ALA A 278 -28.58 -16.43 -1.44
CA ALA A 278 -28.58 -16.23 0.01
C ALA A 278 -28.95 -14.78 0.35
N ARG A 279 -29.68 -14.59 1.46
CA ARG A 279 -30.14 -13.26 1.88
C ARG A 279 -28.97 -12.43 2.40
N ARG A 280 -28.65 -11.35 1.68
CA ARG A 280 -27.68 -10.32 2.08
C ARG A 280 -28.42 -9.12 2.67
N THR A 281 -28.46 -9.05 3.99
CA THR A 281 -29.28 -8.08 4.75
C THR A 281 -28.88 -6.63 4.50
N LYS A 282 -27.58 -6.33 4.44
CA LYS A 282 -27.05 -4.98 4.13
C LYS A 282 -27.44 -4.51 2.73
N GLU A 283 -27.33 -5.39 1.73
CA GLU A 283 -27.72 -5.09 0.35
C GLU A 283 -29.24 -4.88 0.23
N SER A 284 -30.02 -5.72 0.90
CA SER A 284 -31.49 -5.62 0.93
C SER A 284 -31.99 -4.31 1.56
N ALA A 285 -31.26 -3.76 2.54
CA ALA A 285 -31.60 -2.49 3.17
C ALA A 285 -31.31 -1.29 2.24
N GLN A 286 -30.20 -1.34 1.49
CA GLN A 286 -29.80 -0.29 0.55
C GLN A 286 -30.61 -0.30 -0.75
N MET A 287 -31.29 -1.39 -1.10
CA MET A 287 -32.23 -1.42 -2.24
C MET A 287 -33.63 -0.88 -1.89
N LYS A 288 -33.91 -0.65 -0.59
CA LYS A 288 -35.20 -0.13 -0.10
C LYS A 288 -35.15 1.36 0.28
N ALA A 289 -33.96 1.96 0.29
CA ALA A 289 -33.72 3.38 0.53
C ALA A 289 -33.46 4.09 -0.81
#